data_AF-A0A3D0PGS9-F1
#
_entry.id   AF-A0A3D0PGS9-F1
#
_cell.length_a   1.000
_cell.length_b   1.000
_cell.length_c   1.000
_cell.angle_alpha   90.00
_cell.angle_beta   90.00
_cell.angle_gamma   90.00
#
_symmetry.space_group_name_H-M   'P 1'
#
loop_
_entity.id
_entity.type
_entity.pdbx_description
1 polymer ?
#
loop_
_entity_poly.entity_id
_entity_poly.type
_entity_poly.pdbx_seq_one_letter_code
_entity_poly.pdbx_strand_id
1 'polypeptide(L)'
;NIQKFRDCDKQEVQGYKELLETVCANYETTPFTENTIKGFHKILLQYSQKDERHLGEYKKHPNTVVAFDANGKQLGIIFKTTEPYLTPKEIQELLERTGAWIRGEDKHRLLIIAEFIVDFLSIHPFQDGNGRLSRILTNFLLLQHGYEFVRFSSLESVIESNKRLYYLALRRSQKDRGKKNETIEPWINFFLDVLVTMTRTLKLKVEDKGISIQISEREQKVLEYVNKHQRVTSTDVMNKYSIGQRAASKILLQMVEKKLLIRQGKGKRDAFYTLNII
;
A
#
# COMPACT_ATOMS: atom_id res chain seq x y z
N ASN A 1 -25.22 24.49 0.59
CA ASN A 1 -24.21 23.70 1.31
C ASN A 1 -23.56 22.57 0.50
N ILE A 2 -23.98 22.31 -0.75
CA ILE A 2 -23.40 21.27 -1.64
C ILE A 2 -21.97 21.61 -2.09
N GLN A 3 -21.68 22.89 -2.29
CA GLN A 3 -20.36 23.37 -2.73
C GLN A 3 -19.27 23.07 -1.70
N LYS A 4 -19.56 23.33 -0.41
CA LYS A 4 -18.66 23.02 0.72
C LYS A 4 -18.36 21.51 0.85
N PHE A 5 -19.32 20.64 0.51
CA PHE A 5 -19.12 19.19 0.48
C PHE A 5 -18.22 18.76 -0.68
N ARG A 6 -18.46 19.30 -1.89
CA ARG A 6 -17.61 19.06 -3.08
C ARG A 6 -16.17 19.54 -2.89
N ASP A 7 -15.97 20.64 -2.18
CA ASP A 7 -14.63 21.17 -1.92
C ASP A 7 -13.90 20.34 -0.85
N CYS A 8 -14.62 19.82 0.15
CA CYS A 8 -14.08 18.86 1.12
C CYS A 8 -13.61 17.57 0.42
N ASP A 9 -14.45 16.99 -0.45
CA ASP A 9 -14.09 15.77 -1.20
C ASP A 9 -12.81 15.97 -2.04
N LYS A 10 -12.66 17.14 -2.68
CA LYS A 10 -11.45 17.48 -3.45
C LYS A 10 -10.20 17.58 -2.57
N GLN A 11 -10.29 18.25 -1.42
CA GLN A 11 -9.18 18.38 -0.47
C GLN A 11 -8.74 17.01 0.07
N GLU A 12 -9.70 16.16 0.42
CA GLU A 12 -9.43 14.81 0.92
C GLU A 12 -8.78 13.92 -0.14
N VAL A 13 -9.24 14.00 -1.40
CA VAL A 13 -8.63 13.27 -2.53
C VAL A 13 -7.20 13.75 -2.80
N GLN A 14 -6.94 15.05 -2.74
CA GLN A 14 -5.61 15.62 -2.99
C GLN A 14 -4.59 15.14 -1.94
N GLY A 15 -4.91 15.27 -0.64
CA GLY A 15 -4.02 14.83 0.44
C GLY A 15 -3.76 13.33 0.42
N TYR A 16 -4.79 12.52 0.10
CA TYR A 16 -4.64 11.07 -0.06
C TYR A 16 -3.70 10.72 -1.22
N LYS A 17 -3.90 11.35 -2.39
CA LYS A 17 -3.09 11.11 -3.58
C LYS A 17 -1.62 11.43 -3.34
N GLU A 18 -1.34 12.62 -2.80
CA GLU A 18 0.03 13.07 -2.55
C GLU A 18 0.77 12.17 -1.55
N LEU A 19 0.08 11.76 -0.48
CA LEU A 19 0.66 10.83 0.47
C LEU A 19 0.91 9.46 -0.15
N LEU A 20 -0.02 8.94 -0.96
CA LEU A 20 0.17 7.67 -1.66
C LEU A 20 1.38 7.71 -2.61
N GLU A 21 1.53 8.80 -3.37
CA GLU A 21 2.70 9.03 -4.24
C GLU A 21 4.00 9.11 -3.43
N THR A 22 3.98 9.81 -2.30
CA THR A 22 5.12 9.93 -1.38
C THR A 22 5.54 8.56 -0.83
N VAL A 23 4.58 7.73 -0.41
CA VAL A 23 4.82 6.37 0.06
C VAL A 23 5.40 5.50 -1.06
N CYS A 24 4.79 5.51 -2.24
CA CYS A 24 5.28 4.74 -3.38
C CYS A 24 6.70 5.11 -3.81
N ALA A 25 7.07 6.39 -3.68
CA ALA A 25 8.40 6.87 -4.04
C ALA A 25 9.48 6.57 -2.98
N ASN A 26 9.12 6.49 -1.69
CA ASN A 26 10.10 6.50 -0.60
C ASN A 26 9.99 5.31 0.38
N TYR A 27 9.16 4.30 0.11
CA TYR A 27 8.89 3.22 1.08
C TYR A 27 10.14 2.44 1.52
N GLU A 28 11.16 2.32 0.67
CA GLU A 28 12.39 1.57 0.95
C GLU A 28 13.22 2.20 2.07
N THR A 29 13.26 3.53 2.13
CA THR A 29 14.07 4.29 3.10
C THR A 29 13.24 4.85 4.26
N THR A 30 11.91 4.85 4.13
CA THR A 30 11.03 5.37 5.17
C THR A 30 10.92 4.38 6.33
N PRO A 31 11.32 4.73 7.56
CA PRO A 31 11.23 3.81 8.68
C PRO A 31 9.77 3.65 9.16
N PHE A 32 9.37 2.46 9.59
CA PHE A 32 8.05 2.26 10.20
C PHE A 32 8.09 2.63 11.70
N THR A 33 7.69 3.87 12.00
CA THR A 33 7.71 4.43 13.36
C THR A 33 6.46 5.25 13.66
N GLU A 34 6.24 5.57 14.94
CA GLU A 34 5.17 6.49 15.35
C GLU A 34 5.27 7.85 14.64
N ASN A 35 6.48 8.40 14.54
CA ASN A 35 6.72 9.69 13.88
C ASN A 35 6.36 9.62 12.40
N THR A 36 6.66 8.51 11.73
CA THR A 36 6.26 8.28 10.34
C THR A 36 4.73 8.29 10.20
N ILE A 37 4.02 7.57 11.07
CA ILE A 37 2.54 7.52 11.04
C ILE A 37 1.94 8.92 11.27
N LYS A 38 2.46 9.67 12.24
CA LYS A 38 2.03 11.05 12.49
C LYS A 38 2.36 11.97 11.31
N GLY A 39 3.53 11.81 10.70
CA GLY A 39 3.95 12.56 9.51
C GLY A 39 3.04 12.27 8.31
N PHE A 40 2.73 11.00 8.06
CA PHE A 40 1.75 10.59 7.06
C PHE A 40 0.39 11.23 7.33
N HIS A 41 -0.10 11.18 8.57
CA HIS A 41 -1.35 11.84 8.92
C HIS A 41 -1.33 13.36 8.64
N LYS A 42 -0.20 14.06 8.86
CA LYS A 42 -0.05 15.48 8.52
C LYS A 42 -0.23 15.72 7.01
N ILE A 43 0.48 14.96 6.17
CA ILE A 43 0.37 15.07 4.70
C ILE A 43 -1.07 14.75 4.26
N LEU A 44 -1.66 13.69 4.81
CA LEU A 44 -3.01 13.24 4.47
C LEU A 44 -4.08 14.33 4.62
N LEU A 45 -3.96 15.13 5.69
CA LEU A 45 -4.96 16.12 6.06
C LEU A 45 -4.50 17.57 5.84
N GLN A 46 -3.34 17.80 5.20
CA GLN A 46 -2.76 19.15 5.05
C GLN A 46 -3.68 20.15 4.32
N TYR A 47 -4.59 19.65 3.48
CA TYR A 47 -5.57 20.47 2.76
C TYR A 47 -6.91 20.62 3.49
N SER A 48 -7.10 19.94 4.63
CA SER A 48 -8.35 19.95 5.38
C SER A 48 -8.35 21.05 6.44
N GLN A 49 -9.00 22.17 6.12
CA GLN A 49 -9.11 23.32 7.04
C GLN A 49 -9.83 22.96 8.36
N LYS A 50 -10.76 22.00 8.32
CA LYS A 50 -11.49 21.55 9.53
C LYS A 50 -10.59 20.79 10.51
N ASP A 51 -9.51 20.19 10.02
CA ASP A 51 -8.66 19.26 10.78
C ASP A 51 -7.32 19.88 11.22
N GLU A 52 -7.07 21.14 10.86
CA GLU A 52 -5.80 21.84 11.08
C GLU A 52 -5.29 21.75 12.53
N ARG A 53 -6.21 21.81 13.50
CA ARG A 53 -5.90 21.82 14.95
C ARG A 53 -5.36 20.50 15.50
N HIS A 54 -5.49 19.40 14.77
CA HIS A 54 -5.06 18.07 15.22
C HIS A 54 -4.22 17.32 14.17
N LEU A 55 -3.55 18.06 13.27
CA LEU A 55 -2.69 17.49 12.25
C LEU A 55 -1.49 16.75 12.86
N GLY A 56 -1.54 15.42 12.76
CA GLY A 56 -0.47 14.53 13.23
C GLY A 56 -0.48 14.31 14.73
N GLU A 57 -1.51 14.79 15.42
CA GLU A 57 -1.67 14.64 16.86
C GLU A 57 -2.75 13.60 17.15
N TYR A 58 -2.54 12.82 18.20
CA TYR A 58 -3.56 11.89 18.65
C TYR A 58 -4.80 12.61 19.16
N LYS A 59 -5.93 11.91 19.11
CA LYS A 59 -7.22 12.41 19.55
C LYS A 59 -7.14 12.82 21.03
N LYS A 60 -7.73 13.97 21.33
CA LYS A 60 -7.93 14.47 22.71
C LYS A 60 -9.36 14.25 23.20
N HIS A 61 -10.26 13.87 22.29
CA HIS A 61 -11.66 13.60 22.56
C HIS A 61 -12.02 12.20 22.04
N PRO A 62 -12.96 11.49 22.69
CA PRO A 62 -13.43 10.20 22.21
C PRO A 62 -13.98 10.31 20.79
N ASN A 63 -13.75 9.28 19.98
CA ASN A 63 -14.34 9.15 18.65
C ASN A 63 -14.88 7.72 18.45
N THR A 64 -15.85 7.58 17.56
CA THR A 64 -16.48 6.29 17.27
C THR A 64 -16.56 6.09 15.78
N VAL A 65 -16.41 4.84 15.34
CA VAL A 65 -16.65 4.51 13.93
C VAL A 65 -18.15 4.31 13.75
N VAL A 66 -18.75 5.07 12.83
CA VAL A 66 -20.18 5.06 12.55
C VAL A 66 -20.44 4.60 11.12
N ALA A 67 -21.48 3.79 10.93
CA ALA A 67 -21.95 3.41 9.61
C ALA A 67 -22.95 4.45 9.11
N PHE A 68 -22.85 4.82 7.85
CA PHE A 68 -23.84 5.64 7.14
C PHE A 68 -24.46 4.84 6.00
N ASP A 69 -25.72 5.10 5.69
CA ASP A 69 -26.35 4.60 4.47
C ASP A 69 -25.93 5.43 3.24
N ALA A 70 -26.41 5.03 2.05
CA ALA A 70 -26.15 5.73 0.79
C ALA A 70 -26.67 7.19 0.77
N ASN A 71 -27.57 7.54 1.70
CA ASN A 71 -28.14 8.88 1.84
C ASN A 71 -27.46 9.68 2.96
N GLY A 72 -26.38 9.16 3.56
CA GLY A 72 -25.64 9.80 4.64
C GLY A 72 -26.33 9.73 6.02
N LYS A 73 -27.38 8.93 6.18
CA LYS A 73 -28.03 8.72 7.47
C LYS A 73 -27.22 7.73 8.30
N GLN A 74 -26.93 8.10 9.55
CA GLN A 74 -26.23 7.22 10.49
C GLN A 74 -27.07 5.96 10.78
N LEU A 75 -26.54 4.80 10.38
CA LEU A 75 -27.13 3.49 10.61
C LEU A 75 -26.81 2.93 12.00
N GLY A 76 -25.74 3.41 12.63
CA GLY A 76 -25.35 3.03 13.99
C GLY A 76 -23.85 3.09 14.23
N ILE A 77 -23.45 2.91 15.50
CA ILE A 77 -22.04 2.76 15.89
C ILE A 77 -21.58 1.36 15.45
N ILE A 78 -20.48 1.31 14.70
CA ILE A 78 -19.86 0.06 14.26
C ILE A 78 -19.09 -0.56 15.43
N PHE A 79 -18.27 0.23 16.12
CA PHE A 79 -17.58 -0.13 17.36
C PHE A 79 -17.07 1.11 18.12
N LYS A 80 -16.85 0.95 19.43
CA LYS A 80 -16.16 1.93 20.28
C LYS A 80 -14.66 1.79 20.08
N THR A 81 -13.95 2.91 20.13
CA THR A 81 -12.50 2.97 19.96
C THR A 81 -11.80 3.18 21.30
N THR A 82 -10.48 3.09 21.32
CA THR A 82 -9.66 3.34 22.52
C THR A 82 -9.90 4.73 23.09
N GLU A 83 -9.93 4.86 24.42
CA GLU A 83 -10.06 6.16 25.07
C GLU A 83 -8.85 7.07 24.77
N PRO A 84 -9.02 8.40 24.65
CA PRO A 84 -7.94 9.31 24.29
C PRO A 84 -6.68 9.17 25.15
N TYR A 85 -6.83 9.01 26.47
CA TYR A 85 -5.70 8.91 27.41
C TYR A 85 -4.92 7.58 27.30
N LEU A 86 -5.52 6.53 26.73
CA LEU A 86 -4.87 5.24 26.46
C LEU A 86 -4.23 5.16 25.07
N THR A 87 -4.64 6.05 24.16
CA THR A 87 -4.26 6.00 22.74
C THR A 87 -2.73 5.99 22.53
N PRO A 88 -1.92 6.87 23.17
CA PRO A 88 -0.47 6.84 22.98
C PRO A 88 0.16 5.51 23.38
N LYS A 89 -0.25 4.98 24.54
CA LYS A 89 0.25 3.72 25.08
C LYS A 89 -0.08 2.56 24.15
N GLU A 90 -1.33 2.44 23.72
CA GLU A 90 -1.75 1.32 22.87
C GLU A 90 -1.11 1.37 21.46
N ILE A 91 -0.86 2.57 20.90
CA ILE A 91 -0.11 2.67 19.64
C ILE A 91 1.36 2.26 19.83
N GLN A 92 1.99 2.65 20.94
CA GLN A 92 3.35 2.22 21.23
C GLN A 92 3.43 0.69 21.34
N GLU A 93 2.55 0.06 22.12
CA GLU A 93 2.47 -1.40 22.28
C GLU A 93 2.20 -2.10 20.93
N LEU A 94 1.33 -1.53 20.10
CA LEU A 94 1.07 -2.02 18.74
C LEU A 94 2.34 -2.00 17.89
N LEU A 95 3.06 -0.87 17.86
CA LEU A 95 4.28 -0.71 17.05
C LEU A 95 5.40 -1.64 17.52
N GLU A 96 5.60 -1.77 18.83
CA GLU A 96 6.61 -2.67 19.41
C GLU A 96 6.32 -4.12 19.04
N ARG A 97 5.07 -4.57 19.21
CA ARG A 97 4.64 -5.93 18.86
C ARG A 97 4.75 -6.20 17.37
N THR A 98 4.27 -5.30 16.52
CA THR A 98 4.40 -5.44 15.05
C THR A 98 5.87 -5.48 14.63
N GLY A 99 6.72 -4.62 15.18
CA GLY A 99 8.16 -4.61 14.91
C GLY A 99 8.85 -5.91 15.35
N ALA A 100 8.46 -6.48 16.50
CA ALA A 100 8.96 -7.77 16.96
C ALA A 100 8.58 -8.90 16.00
N TRP A 101 7.33 -8.95 15.53
CA TRP A 101 6.89 -9.96 14.55
C TRP A 101 7.53 -9.82 13.19
N ILE A 102 7.81 -8.59 12.74
CA ILE A 102 8.54 -8.36 11.48
C ILE A 102 9.98 -8.90 11.59
N ARG A 103 10.62 -8.82 12.76
CA ARG A 103 11.96 -9.39 12.98
C ARG A 103 11.95 -10.91 13.15
N GLY A 104 10.85 -11.48 13.61
CA GLY A 104 10.68 -12.94 13.71
C GLY A 104 10.32 -13.61 12.38
N GLU A 105 10.38 -14.94 12.37
CA GLU A 105 10.08 -15.79 11.20
C GLU A 105 8.77 -16.59 11.34
N ASP A 106 8.19 -16.65 12.54
CA ASP A 106 7.06 -17.57 12.84
C ASP A 106 5.72 -17.15 12.22
N LYS A 107 5.61 -15.90 11.75
CA LYS A 107 4.35 -15.35 11.24
C LYS A 107 4.53 -14.73 9.86
N HIS A 108 3.68 -15.16 8.94
CA HIS A 108 3.65 -14.65 7.58
C HIS A 108 3.38 -13.14 7.55
N ARG A 109 4.12 -12.38 6.72
CA ARG A 109 4.07 -10.91 6.67
C ARG A 109 2.65 -10.36 6.44
N LEU A 110 1.87 -10.98 5.55
CA LEU A 110 0.48 -10.56 5.32
C LEU A 110 -0.40 -10.65 6.57
N LEU A 111 -0.17 -11.63 7.45
CA LEU A 111 -0.94 -11.76 8.70
C LEU A 111 -0.53 -10.68 9.71
N ILE A 112 0.77 -10.34 9.76
CA ILE A 112 1.27 -9.24 10.59
C ILE A 112 0.66 -7.91 10.14
N ILE A 113 0.63 -7.66 8.83
CA ILE A 113 0.05 -6.44 8.26
C ILE A 113 -1.46 -6.39 8.52
N ALA A 114 -2.19 -7.48 8.26
CA ALA A 114 -3.62 -7.55 8.51
C ALA A 114 -3.95 -7.22 9.98
N GLU A 115 -3.21 -7.82 10.92
CA GLU A 115 -3.39 -7.58 12.34
C GLU A 115 -3.06 -6.15 12.75
N PHE A 116 -1.94 -5.60 12.28
CA PHE A 116 -1.59 -4.21 12.53
C PHE A 116 -2.71 -3.25 12.10
N ILE A 117 -3.30 -3.48 10.92
CA ILE A 117 -4.34 -2.59 10.39
C ILE A 117 -5.65 -2.67 11.18
N VAL A 118 -6.09 -3.86 11.59
CA VAL A 118 -7.33 -3.98 12.40
C VAL A 118 -7.14 -3.41 13.80
N ASP A 119 -5.96 -3.56 14.39
CA ASP A 119 -5.65 -2.99 15.71
C ASP A 119 -5.52 -1.47 15.62
N PHE A 120 -4.84 -0.95 14.60
CA PHE A 120 -4.77 0.49 14.34
C PHE A 120 -6.17 1.10 14.19
N LEU A 121 -7.07 0.43 13.44
CA LEU A 121 -8.45 0.87 13.27
C LEU A 121 -9.30 0.71 14.55
N SER A 122 -8.97 -0.25 15.41
CA SER A 122 -9.61 -0.41 16.73
C SER A 122 -9.21 0.70 17.69
N ILE A 123 -7.93 1.07 17.69
CA ILE A 123 -7.41 2.18 18.51
C ILE A 123 -7.96 3.51 17.99
N HIS A 124 -7.98 3.67 16.66
CA HIS A 124 -8.48 4.85 15.97
C HIS A 124 -7.83 6.13 16.50
N PRO A 125 -6.49 6.26 16.37
CA PRO A 125 -5.69 7.16 17.19
C PRO A 125 -5.85 8.65 16.88
N PHE A 126 -6.30 9.01 15.68
CA PHE A 126 -6.46 10.40 15.25
C PHE A 126 -7.93 10.84 15.32
N GLN A 127 -8.19 12.14 15.34
CA GLN A 127 -9.57 12.66 15.41
C GLN A 127 -10.37 12.37 14.13
N ASP A 128 -9.75 12.50 12.96
CA ASP A 128 -10.28 12.14 11.62
C ASP A 128 -9.15 11.45 10.82
N GLY A 129 -9.44 10.96 9.62
CA GLY A 129 -8.42 10.45 8.68
C GLY A 129 -7.97 9.00 8.91
N ASN A 130 -8.34 8.35 10.02
CA ASN A 130 -7.87 7.00 10.36
C ASN A 130 -8.14 5.95 9.27
N GLY A 131 -9.32 5.95 8.66
CA GLY A 131 -9.64 5.00 7.58
C GLY A 131 -8.77 5.23 6.33
N ARG A 132 -8.57 6.49 5.94
CA ARG A 132 -7.72 6.86 4.81
C ARG A 132 -6.25 6.53 5.09
N LEU A 133 -5.79 6.84 6.30
CA LEU A 133 -4.43 6.54 6.74
C LEU A 133 -4.18 5.03 6.81
N SER A 134 -5.12 4.23 7.29
CA SER A 134 -4.94 2.77 7.38
C SER A 134 -4.78 2.12 6.01
N ARG A 135 -5.47 2.62 4.98
CA ARG A 135 -5.30 2.15 3.59
C ARG A 135 -3.92 2.49 3.03
N ILE A 136 -3.42 3.68 3.33
CA ILE A 136 -2.06 4.07 2.97
C ILE A 136 -1.02 3.26 3.73
N LEU A 137 -1.21 3.04 5.03
CA LEU A 137 -0.32 2.19 5.85
C LEU A 137 -0.33 0.74 5.36
N THR A 138 -1.47 0.25 4.87
CA THR A 138 -1.57 -1.06 4.21
C THR A 138 -0.66 -1.11 2.98
N ASN A 139 -0.74 -0.13 2.08
CA ASN A 139 0.15 -0.04 0.92
C ASN A 139 1.62 0.08 1.34
N PHE A 140 1.92 0.95 2.30
CA PHE A 140 3.28 1.16 2.80
C PHE A 140 3.91 -0.15 3.31
N LEU A 141 3.23 -0.86 4.20
CA LEU A 141 3.74 -2.12 4.76
C LEU A 141 3.82 -3.23 3.71
N LEU A 142 2.85 -3.31 2.79
CA LEU A 142 2.91 -4.27 1.67
C LEU A 142 4.14 -4.01 0.79
N LEU A 143 4.42 -2.74 0.46
CA LEU A 143 5.61 -2.36 -0.31
C LEU A 143 6.91 -2.69 0.42
N GLN A 144 7.01 -2.37 1.72
CA GLN A 144 8.18 -2.71 2.54
C GLN A 144 8.46 -4.21 2.63
N HIS A 145 7.46 -5.05 2.35
CA HIS A 145 7.58 -6.51 2.37
C HIS A 145 7.49 -7.16 0.98
N GLY A 146 7.74 -6.40 -0.10
CA GLY A 146 7.93 -6.94 -1.45
C GLY A 146 6.65 -7.15 -2.27
N TYR A 147 5.49 -6.71 -1.78
CA TYR A 147 4.22 -6.82 -2.49
C TYR A 147 3.98 -5.63 -3.42
N GLU A 148 4.84 -5.49 -4.45
CA GLU A 148 4.87 -4.32 -5.34
C GLU A 148 3.62 -4.12 -6.20
N PHE A 149 2.79 -5.16 -6.36
CA PHE A 149 1.56 -5.09 -7.17
C PHE A 149 0.59 -4.00 -6.71
N VAL A 150 0.67 -3.58 -5.45
CA VAL A 150 -0.18 -2.54 -4.87
C VAL A 150 0.03 -1.16 -5.51
N ARG A 151 1.16 -0.92 -6.19
CA ARG A 151 1.38 0.32 -6.97
C ARG A 151 0.47 0.41 -8.19
N PHE A 152 0.00 -0.73 -8.70
CA PHE A 152 -0.74 -0.84 -9.95
C PHE A 152 -2.23 -1.19 -9.75
N SER A 153 -2.65 -1.40 -8.51
CA SER A 153 -4.02 -1.79 -8.16
C SER A 153 -4.54 -0.92 -7.01
N SER A 154 -5.76 -0.39 -7.15
CA SER A 154 -6.33 0.54 -6.17
C SER A 154 -7.01 -0.21 -5.03
N LEU A 155 -6.36 -0.22 -3.86
CA LEU A 155 -6.93 -0.73 -2.61
C LEU A 155 -8.25 -0.01 -2.26
N GLU A 156 -8.29 1.31 -2.42
CA GLU A 156 -9.48 2.13 -2.15
C GLU A 156 -10.67 1.67 -2.99
N SER A 157 -10.46 1.44 -4.30
CA SER A 157 -11.53 1.02 -5.21
C SER A 157 -12.11 -0.34 -4.83
N VAL A 158 -11.27 -1.28 -4.39
CA VAL A 158 -11.72 -2.62 -3.97
C VAL A 158 -12.48 -2.53 -2.64
N ILE A 159 -11.99 -1.73 -1.69
CA ILE A 159 -12.68 -1.52 -0.40
C ILE A 159 -14.02 -0.82 -0.60
N GLU A 160 -14.10 0.24 -1.41
CA GLU A 160 -15.36 0.97 -1.63
C GLU A 160 -16.41 0.07 -2.33
N SER A 161 -15.98 -0.75 -3.29
CA SER A 161 -16.87 -1.74 -3.94
C SER A 161 -17.38 -2.82 -2.97
N ASN A 162 -16.67 -3.03 -1.86
CA ASN A 162 -16.98 -4.03 -0.83
C ASN A 162 -17.24 -3.41 0.55
N LYS A 163 -17.67 -2.14 0.60
CA LYS A 163 -17.74 -1.33 1.82
C LYS A 163 -18.54 -1.97 2.95
N ARG A 164 -19.65 -2.64 2.61
CA ARG A 164 -20.47 -3.38 3.58
C ARG A 164 -19.70 -4.54 4.22
N LEU A 165 -18.95 -5.30 3.41
CA LEU A 165 -18.16 -6.44 3.88
C LEU A 165 -16.96 -5.95 4.72
N TYR A 166 -16.32 -4.86 4.30
CA TYR A 166 -15.25 -4.19 5.06
C TYR A 166 -15.70 -3.87 6.48
N TYR A 167 -16.80 -3.14 6.63
CA TYR A 167 -17.30 -2.77 7.96
C TYR A 167 -17.84 -3.96 8.75
N LEU A 168 -18.41 -4.98 8.09
CA LEU A 168 -18.84 -6.21 8.75
C LEU A 168 -17.64 -6.98 9.33
N ALA A 169 -16.55 -7.09 8.57
CA ALA A 169 -15.32 -7.75 8.99
C ALA A 169 -14.68 -7.05 10.19
N LEU A 170 -14.57 -5.71 10.16
CA LEU A 170 -14.10 -4.91 11.30
C LEU A 170 -14.98 -5.12 12.53
N ARG A 171 -16.30 -4.97 12.37
CA ARG A 171 -17.25 -5.12 13.49
C ARG A 171 -17.15 -6.49 14.17
N ARG A 172 -17.05 -7.57 13.37
CA ARG A 172 -16.94 -8.93 13.91
C ARG A 172 -15.61 -9.15 14.61
N SER A 173 -14.53 -8.58 14.08
CA SER A 173 -13.18 -8.77 14.61
C SER A 173 -12.92 -7.99 15.90
N GLN A 174 -13.63 -6.88 16.10
CA GLN A 174 -13.36 -5.97 17.21
C GLN A 174 -14.40 -6.07 18.35
N LYS A 175 -15.47 -6.84 18.16
CA LYS A 175 -16.56 -7.00 19.14
C LYS A 175 -16.08 -7.46 20.52
N ASP A 176 -15.12 -8.38 20.52
CA ASP A 176 -14.59 -9.03 21.72
C ASP A 176 -13.12 -8.69 21.98
N ARG A 177 -12.64 -7.57 21.43
CA ARG A 177 -11.29 -7.04 21.67
C ARG A 177 -10.95 -7.00 23.16
N GLY A 178 -9.79 -7.55 23.52
CA GLY A 178 -9.32 -7.62 24.91
C GLY A 178 -10.05 -8.63 25.79
N LYS A 179 -10.92 -9.48 25.22
CA LYS A 179 -11.63 -10.55 25.95
C LYS A 179 -11.10 -11.92 25.55
N LYS A 180 -11.41 -12.94 26.35
CA LYS A 180 -10.99 -14.34 26.12
C LYS A 180 -11.38 -14.91 24.75
N ASN A 181 -12.47 -14.44 24.16
CA ASN A 181 -13.01 -14.93 22.88
C ASN A 181 -12.67 -13.99 21.70
N GLU A 182 -11.65 -13.13 21.85
CA GLU A 182 -11.18 -12.25 20.78
C GLU A 182 -10.76 -13.06 19.54
N THR A 183 -11.19 -12.61 18.36
CA THR A 183 -10.76 -13.18 17.08
C THR A 183 -10.72 -12.10 16.02
N ILE A 184 -9.65 -12.06 15.24
CA ILE A 184 -9.51 -11.21 14.06
C ILE A 184 -9.67 -11.97 12.75
N GLU A 185 -10.06 -13.24 12.81
CA GLU A 185 -10.25 -14.10 11.63
C GLU A 185 -11.17 -13.47 10.55
N PRO A 186 -12.32 -12.85 10.90
CA PRO A 186 -13.17 -12.22 9.88
C PRO A 186 -12.45 -11.12 9.10
N TRP A 187 -11.57 -10.36 9.78
CA TRP A 187 -10.75 -9.34 9.16
C TRP A 187 -9.63 -9.94 8.31
N ILE A 188 -8.93 -10.96 8.79
CA ILE A 188 -7.88 -11.64 8.02
C ILE A 188 -8.45 -12.17 6.70
N ASN A 189 -9.60 -12.86 6.74
CA ASN A 189 -10.24 -13.39 5.54
C ASN A 189 -10.60 -12.27 4.56
N PHE A 190 -11.24 -11.21 5.04
CA PHE A 190 -11.56 -10.05 4.21
C PHE A 190 -10.30 -9.39 3.61
N PHE A 191 -9.26 -9.21 4.41
CA PHE A 191 -8.00 -8.61 3.98
C PHE A 191 -7.35 -9.42 2.86
N LEU A 192 -7.27 -10.75 3.01
CA LEU A 192 -6.71 -11.64 1.99
C LEU A 192 -7.58 -11.66 0.71
N ASP A 193 -8.91 -11.66 0.84
CA ASP A 193 -9.82 -11.59 -0.30
C ASP A 193 -9.65 -10.29 -1.10
N VAL A 194 -9.40 -9.17 -0.41
CA VAL A 194 -9.07 -7.89 -1.05
C VAL A 194 -7.78 -8.00 -1.84
N LEU A 195 -6.71 -8.59 -1.29
CA LEU A 195 -5.44 -8.76 -2.01
C LEU A 195 -5.59 -9.69 -3.22
N VAL A 196 -6.35 -10.78 -3.08
CA VAL A 196 -6.67 -11.70 -4.20
C VAL A 196 -7.45 -10.97 -5.28
N THR A 197 -8.43 -10.14 -4.91
CA THR A 197 -9.20 -9.33 -5.86
C THR A 197 -8.30 -8.33 -6.59
N MET A 198 -7.44 -7.63 -5.85
CA MET A 198 -6.49 -6.68 -6.42
C MET A 198 -5.55 -7.32 -7.45
N THR A 199 -5.01 -8.51 -7.15
CA THR A 199 -4.11 -9.24 -8.05
C THR A 199 -4.84 -9.78 -9.28
N ARG A 200 -6.07 -10.32 -9.12
CA ARG A 200 -6.91 -10.76 -10.25
C ARG A 200 -7.28 -9.60 -11.18
N THR A 201 -7.73 -8.48 -10.63
CA THR A 201 -8.06 -7.28 -11.43
C THR A 201 -6.84 -6.74 -12.15
N LEU A 202 -5.67 -6.75 -11.50
CA LEU A 202 -4.43 -6.34 -12.16
C LEU A 202 -4.06 -7.29 -13.31
N LYS A 203 -4.13 -8.60 -13.09
CA LYS A 203 -3.86 -9.61 -14.12
C LYS A 203 -4.77 -9.43 -15.34
N LEU A 204 -6.08 -9.27 -15.13
CA LEU A 204 -7.03 -9.01 -16.22
C LEU A 204 -6.70 -7.72 -16.99
N LYS A 205 -6.31 -6.64 -16.30
CA LYS A 205 -5.91 -5.39 -16.96
C LYS A 205 -4.64 -5.52 -17.78
N VAL A 206 -3.70 -6.37 -17.36
CA VAL A 206 -2.48 -6.68 -18.11
C VAL A 206 -2.81 -7.50 -19.36
N GLU A 207 -3.68 -8.50 -19.23
CA GLU A 207 -4.16 -9.35 -20.33
C GLU A 207 -5.00 -8.57 -21.36
N ASP A 208 -5.94 -7.76 -20.91
CA ASP A 208 -6.85 -6.93 -21.73
C ASP A 208 -6.09 -5.85 -22.53
N LYS A 209 -5.04 -5.28 -21.94
CA LYS A 209 -4.14 -4.34 -22.65
C LYS A 209 -3.21 -5.03 -23.65
N GLY A 210 -3.34 -6.34 -23.86
CA GLY A 210 -2.51 -7.09 -24.79
C GLY A 210 -1.05 -7.17 -24.37
N ILE A 211 -0.73 -6.93 -23.08
CA ILE A 211 0.61 -7.18 -22.52
C ILE A 211 0.76 -8.69 -22.27
N SER A 212 0.47 -9.48 -23.30
CA SER A 212 0.99 -10.85 -23.45
C SER A 212 2.38 -10.75 -24.08
N ILE A 213 3.30 -10.07 -23.39
CA ILE A 213 4.69 -10.17 -23.80
C ILE A 213 5.07 -11.61 -23.44
N GLN A 214 5.15 -12.50 -24.44
CA GLN A 214 5.79 -13.80 -24.25
C GLN A 214 7.25 -13.51 -23.91
N ILE A 215 7.54 -13.47 -22.62
CA ILE A 215 8.89 -13.33 -22.08
C ILE A 215 9.39 -14.76 -21.88
N SER A 216 10.43 -15.14 -22.60
CA SER A 216 11.14 -16.39 -22.37
C SER A 216 11.82 -16.36 -20.99
N GLU A 217 12.07 -17.52 -20.38
CA GLU A 217 12.76 -17.62 -19.08
C GLU A 217 14.11 -16.87 -19.06
N ARG A 218 14.78 -16.79 -20.21
CA ARG A 218 16.02 -16.02 -20.38
C ARG A 218 15.80 -14.51 -20.31
N GLU A 219 14.77 -14.00 -20.99
CA GLU A 219 14.42 -12.58 -20.96
C GLU A 219 13.97 -12.15 -19.56
N GLN A 220 13.28 -13.03 -18.81
CA GLN A 220 12.86 -12.76 -17.43
C GLN A 220 14.06 -12.58 -16.50
N LYS A 221 15.05 -13.48 -16.57
CA LYS A 221 16.31 -13.35 -15.81
C LYS A 221 17.05 -12.06 -16.16
N VAL A 222 17.13 -11.70 -17.45
CA VAL A 222 17.73 -10.43 -17.87
C VAL A 222 16.96 -9.24 -17.31
N LEU A 223 15.63 -9.28 -17.31
CA LEU A 223 14.78 -8.21 -16.77
C LEU A 223 15.01 -8.01 -15.26
N GLU A 224 15.06 -9.10 -14.49
CA GLU A 224 15.40 -9.07 -13.05
C GLU A 224 16.78 -8.46 -12.80
N TYR A 225 17.75 -8.82 -13.65
CA TYR A 225 19.10 -8.27 -13.56
C TYR A 225 19.14 -6.76 -13.85
N VAL A 226 18.41 -6.29 -14.86
CA VAL A 226 18.28 -4.86 -15.17
C VAL A 226 17.56 -4.11 -14.06
N ASN A 227 16.50 -4.70 -13.49
CA ASN A 227 15.78 -4.10 -12.35
C ASN A 227 16.72 -3.85 -11.16
N LYS A 228 17.57 -4.84 -10.83
CA LYS A 228 18.49 -4.75 -9.69
C LYS A 228 19.62 -3.73 -9.88
N HIS A 229 20.12 -3.54 -11.11
CA HIS A 229 21.32 -2.73 -11.36
C HIS A 229 21.02 -1.37 -11.98
N GLN A 230 19.75 -1.11 -12.37
CA GLN A 230 19.20 0.09 -13.02
C GLN A 230 19.84 0.49 -14.35
N ARG A 231 21.13 0.23 -14.56
CA ARG A 231 21.90 0.48 -15.78
C ARG A 231 22.69 -0.78 -16.14
N VAL A 232 22.36 -1.35 -17.31
CA VAL A 232 22.99 -2.60 -17.77
C VAL A 232 23.48 -2.46 -19.21
N THR A 233 24.68 -2.93 -19.48
CA THR A 233 25.27 -3.00 -20.82
C THR A 233 25.17 -4.41 -21.41
N SER A 234 25.44 -4.54 -22.70
CA SER A 234 25.54 -5.86 -23.35
C SER A 234 26.67 -6.71 -22.77
N THR A 235 27.76 -6.09 -22.30
CA THR A 235 28.89 -6.77 -21.65
C THR A 235 28.49 -7.33 -20.28
N ASP A 236 27.64 -6.62 -19.53
CA ASP A 236 27.17 -7.10 -18.22
C ASP A 236 26.31 -8.35 -18.37
N VAL A 237 25.42 -8.38 -19.38
CA VAL A 237 24.60 -9.55 -19.70
C VAL A 237 25.46 -10.71 -20.22
N MET A 238 26.48 -10.42 -21.03
CA MET A 238 27.46 -11.39 -21.52
C MET A 238 28.15 -12.11 -20.35
N ASN A 239 28.70 -11.33 -19.41
CA ASN A 239 29.42 -11.84 -18.25
C ASN A 239 28.50 -12.58 -17.27
N LYS A 240 27.30 -12.04 -17.00
CA LYS A 240 26.35 -12.61 -16.04
C LYS A 240 25.81 -13.97 -16.47
N TYR A 241 25.55 -14.15 -17.77
CA TYR A 241 24.91 -15.36 -18.30
C TYR A 241 25.85 -16.24 -19.14
N SER A 242 27.14 -15.88 -19.22
CA SER A 242 28.16 -16.60 -19.99
C SER A 242 27.74 -16.89 -21.44
N ILE A 243 27.08 -15.92 -22.07
CA ILE A 243 26.66 -15.99 -23.49
C ILE A 243 27.55 -15.10 -24.35
N GLY A 244 27.55 -15.28 -25.68
CA GLY A 244 28.32 -14.40 -26.57
C GLY A 244 27.75 -12.98 -26.66
N GLN A 245 28.62 -11.98 -26.90
CA GLN A 245 28.25 -10.55 -26.98
C GLN A 245 27.10 -10.25 -27.99
N ARG A 246 27.09 -10.97 -29.12
CA ARG A 246 26.02 -10.84 -30.13
C ARG A 246 24.67 -11.36 -29.62
N ALA A 247 24.67 -12.45 -28.86
CA ALA A 247 23.46 -13.01 -28.25
C ALA A 247 22.93 -12.08 -27.15
N ALA A 248 23.80 -11.56 -26.29
CA ALA A 248 23.44 -10.56 -25.27
C ALA A 248 22.82 -9.30 -25.90
N SER A 249 23.44 -8.77 -26.95
CA SER A 249 22.92 -7.61 -27.68
C SER A 249 21.57 -7.89 -28.33
N LYS A 250 21.38 -9.09 -28.92
CA LYS A 250 20.11 -9.49 -29.53
C LYS A 250 18.98 -9.57 -28.52
N ILE A 251 19.22 -10.18 -27.35
CA ILE A 251 18.22 -10.27 -26.27
C ILE A 251 17.82 -8.86 -25.80
N LEU A 252 18.79 -8.00 -25.52
CA LEU A 252 18.52 -6.62 -25.07
C LEU A 252 17.72 -5.81 -26.11
N LEU A 253 18.03 -5.95 -27.41
CA LEU A 253 17.28 -5.28 -28.48
C LEU A 253 15.87 -5.83 -28.62
N GLN A 254 15.66 -7.15 -28.53
CA GLN A 254 14.32 -7.75 -28.53
C GLN A 254 13.47 -7.26 -27.35
N MET A 255 14.09 -7.08 -26.18
CA MET A 255 13.41 -6.53 -25.01
C MET A 255 13.09 -5.03 -25.17
N VAL A 256 13.89 -4.28 -25.93
CA VAL A 256 13.54 -2.89 -26.32
C VAL A 256 12.37 -2.86 -27.31
N GLU A 257 12.35 -3.76 -28.31
CA GLU A 257 11.23 -3.91 -29.24
C GLU A 257 9.92 -4.26 -28.51
N LYS A 258 10.01 -5.15 -27.50
CA LYS A 258 8.91 -5.51 -26.60
C LYS A 258 8.52 -4.39 -25.62
N LYS A 259 9.17 -3.22 -25.68
CA LYS A 259 8.97 -2.09 -24.76
C LYS A 259 9.19 -2.45 -23.28
N LEU A 260 10.05 -3.43 -23.00
CA LEU A 260 10.46 -3.79 -21.63
C LEU A 260 11.67 -2.97 -21.18
N LEU A 261 12.54 -2.59 -22.11
CA LEU A 261 13.75 -1.83 -21.87
C LEU A 261 13.81 -0.57 -22.73
N ILE A 262 14.52 0.44 -22.25
CA ILE A 262 14.89 1.63 -23.02
C ILE A 262 16.40 1.57 -23.28
N ARG A 263 16.79 1.64 -24.56
CA ARG A 263 18.18 1.81 -24.97
C ARG A 263 18.58 3.28 -24.88
N GLN A 264 19.62 3.55 -24.11
CA GLN A 264 20.23 4.86 -23.90
C GLN A 264 21.63 4.89 -24.55
N GLY A 265 22.06 6.04 -25.06
CA GLY A 265 23.36 6.24 -25.70
C GLY A 265 23.35 6.20 -27.24
N LYS A 266 24.13 7.10 -27.85
CA LYS A 266 24.16 7.32 -29.32
C LYS A 266 25.09 6.34 -30.06
N GLY A 267 26.16 5.87 -29.41
CA GLY A 267 27.17 4.98 -30.01
C GLY A 267 27.06 3.51 -29.58
N LYS A 268 27.84 2.61 -30.23
CA LYS A 268 27.97 1.19 -29.81
C LYS A 268 28.68 1.03 -28.46
N ARG A 269 29.63 1.92 -28.14
CA ARG A 269 30.42 1.86 -26.90
C ARG A 269 29.70 2.46 -25.68
N ASP A 270 28.76 3.37 -25.92
CA ASP A 270 28.04 4.08 -24.84
C ASP A 270 26.60 3.55 -24.64
N ALA A 271 26.25 2.43 -25.30
CA ALA A 271 24.92 1.88 -25.24
C ALA A 271 24.67 1.16 -23.91
N PHE A 272 23.67 1.61 -23.16
CA PHE A 272 23.17 0.93 -21.97
C PHE A 272 21.65 0.85 -21.98
N TYR A 273 21.11 -0.03 -21.15
CA TYR A 273 19.69 -0.37 -21.12
C TYR A 273 19.15 -0.18 -19.70
N THR A 274 17.97 0.39 -19.61
CA THR A 274 17.24 0.71 -18.37
C THR A 274 15.82 0.13 -18.48
N LEU A 275 15.14 -0.11 -17.36
CA LEU A 275 13.74 -0.55 -17.40
C LEU A 275 12.85 0.52 -18.05
N ASN A 276 11.92 0.07 -18.89
CA ASN A 276 10.88 0.94 -19.40
C ASN A 276 9.74 1.03 -18.37
N ILE A 277 9.79 2.05 -17.51
CA ILE A 277 8.74 2.34 -16.52
C ILE A 277 7.66 3.16 -17.24
N ILE A 278 6.71 2.48 -17.90
CA ILE A 278 5.46 3.05 -18.41
C ILE A 278 4.30 2.35 -17.73
#